data_AF-A0A7Y6BTE7-F1
#
_entry.id   AF-A0A7Y6BTE7-F1
#
_cell.length_a   1.000
_cell.length_b   1.000
_cell.length_c   1.000
_cell.angle_alpha   90.00
_cell.angle_beta   90.00
_cell.angle_gamma   90.00
#
_symmetry.space_group_name_H-M   'P 1'
#
loop_
_entity.id
_entity.type
_entity.pdbx_description
1 polymer ?
#
loop_
_entity_poly.entity_id
_entity_poly.type
_entity_poly.pdbx_seq_one_letter_code
_entity_poly.pdbx_strand_id
1 'polypeptide(L)'
;MILSELWNHYEADKRIQGFSPNTLRAYALQLKMLFSDLGDVDISGVTLNLLKEYLAKQSDRLKPSSLGHRIRFVRSLFKFAKKLIYLVILPLNCSAIVNGKGAKQREVYFTTECKVWLKKYLDSREDSCKALFVTDNSPVKRMTIPTLRWALKRLASRGAIAANVYPHRFRHTYACQLLDNGAPLEFIQGMLGHEKASTTQIYAQLRGERRRELYRRFF
;
A
#
# COMPACT_ATOMS: atom_id res chain seq x y z
N MET A 1 14.24 12.95 0.68
CA MET A 1 14.32 13.38 -0.74
C MET A 1 13.83 14.80 -0.76
N ILE A 2 14.64 15.70 -1.30
CA ILE A 2 14.32 17.14 -1.31
C ILE A 2 13.47 17.50 -2.52
N LEU A 3 12.82 18.66 -2.46
CA LEU A 3 11.82 19.09 -3.44
C LEU A 3 12.44 19.32 -4.84
N SER A 4 13.72 19.74 -4.92
CA SER A 4 14.47 19.87 -6.17
C SER A 4 14.77 18.53 -6.84
N GLU A 5 15.16 17.52 -6.07
CA GLU A 5 15.35 16.15 -6.56
C GLU A 5 14.04 15.56 -7.09
N LEU A 6 12.93 15.75 -6.36
CA LEU A 6 11.61 15.31 -6.81
C LEU A 6 11.21 15.95 -8.13
N TRP A 7 11.52 17.23 -8.33
CA TRP A 7 11.22 17.90 -9.60
C TRP A 7 11.88 17.20 -10.78
N ASN A 8 13.16 16.84 -10.68
CA ASN A 8 13.88 16.18 -11.77
C ASN A 8 13.16 14.88 -12.20
N HIS A 9 12.72 14.08 -11.22
CA HIS A 9 11.95 12.86 -11.48
C HIS A 9 10.55 13.15 -12.04
N TYR A 10 9.87 14.15 -11.49
CA TYR A 10 8.52 14.54 -11.94
C TYR A 10 8.53 15.09 -13.36
N GLU A 11 9.50 15.94 -13.70
CA GLU A 11 9.67 16.50 -15.04
C GLU A 11 9.95 15.41 -16.07
N ALA A 12 10.84 14.46 -15.75
CA ALA A 12 11.11 13.30 -16.59
C ALA A 12 9.84 12.46 -16.83
N ASP A 13 9.06 12.15 -15.79
CA ASP A 13 7.79 11.42 -15.91
C ASP A 13 6.78 12.15 -16.81
N LYS A 14 6.69 13.48 -16.71
CA LYS A 14 5.80 14.28 -17.56
C LYS A 14 6.27 14.34 -19.01
N ARG A 15 7.58 14.39 -19.26
CA ARG A 15 8.15 14.28 -20.61
C ARG A 15 7.80 12.93 -21.23
N ILE A 16 7.92 11.83 -20.48
CA ILE A 16 7.55 10.47 -20.93
C ILE A 16 6.06 10.39 -21.26
N GLN A 17 5.19 11.07 -20.50
CA GLN A 17 3.76 11.15 -20.78
C GLN A 17 3.40 12.05 -21.98
N GLY A 18 4.38 12.64 -22.66
CA GLY A 18 4.16 13.46 -23.86
C GLY A 18 3.69 14.89 -23.58
N PHE A 19 3.94 15.44 -22.39
CA PHE A 19 3.56 16.82 -22.08
C PHE A 19 4.40 17.81 -22.92
N SER A 20 3.76 18.87 -23.42
CA SER A 20 4.45 19.86 -24.26
C SER A 20 5.51 20.67 -23.49
N PRO A 21 6.58 21.15 -24.15
CA PRO A 21 7.63 21.95 -23.49
C PRO A 21 7.09 23.19 -22.78
N ASN A 22 6.06 23.84 -23.35
CA ASN A 22 5.42 25.00 -22.75
C ASN A 22 4.70 24.65 -21.44
N THR A 23 4.07 23.47 -21.36
CA THR A 23 3.43 22.99 -20.13
C THR A 23 4.46 22.70 -19.05
N LEU A 24 5.60 22.10 -19.41
CA LEU A 24 6.69 21.84 -18.47
C LEU A 24 7.30 23.13 -17.94
N ARG A 25 7.50 24.15 -18.79
CA ARG A 25 7.93 25.49 -18.35
C ARG A 25 6.92 26.12 -17.38
N ALA A 26 5.63 25.99 -17.65
CA ALA A 26 4.59 26.49 -16.74
C ALA A 26 4.63 25.76 -15.38
N TYR A 27 4.84 24.45 -15.37
CA TYR A 27 5.00 23.67 -14.14
C TYR A 27 6.29 24.03 -13.39
N ALA A 28 7.39 24.27 -14.09
CA ALA A 28 8.64 24.73 -13.49
C ALA A 28 8.47 26.11 -12.81
N LEU A 29 7.68 27.00 -13.40
CA LEU A 29 7.33 28.28 -12.78
C LEU A 29 6.53 28.08 -11.48
N GLN A 30 5.55 27.17 -11.48
CA GLN A 30 4.79 26.85 -10.26
C GLN A 30 5.68 26.26 -9.16
N LEU A 31 6.68 25.45 -9.53
CA LEU A 31 7.67 24.93 -8.58
C LEU A 31 8.53 26.05 -7.99
N LYS A 32 9.04 26.97 -8.81
CA LYS A 32 9.81 28.13 -8.30
C LYS A 32 9.03 28.95 -7.29
N MET A 33 7.72 29.12 -7.52
CA MET A 33 6.86 29.83 -6.60
C MET A 33 6.63 29.05 -5.29
N LEU A 34 6.54 27.72 -5.37
CA LEU A 34 6.49 26.84 -4.19
C LEU A 34 7.81 26.92 -3.38
N PHE A 35 8.96 26.91 -4.06
CA PHE A 35 10.27 27.08 -3.44
C PHE A 35 10.42 28.41 -2.73
N SER A 36 9.92 29.50 -3.33
CA SER A 36 10.02 30.82 -2.72
C SER A 36 9.29 30.93 -1.38
N ASP A 37 8.25 30.13 -1.15
CA ASP A 37 7.48 30.16 0.10
C ASP A 37 7.92 29.08 1.10
N LEU A 38 8.19 27.86 0.64
CA LEU A 38 8.51 26.72 1.51
C LEU A 38 10.01 26.45 1.66
N GLY A 39 10.84 26.92 0.72
CA GLY A 39 12.23 26.52 0.58
C GLY A 39 12.40 25.14 -0.07
N ASP A 40 13.64 24.70 -0.24
CA ASP A 40 13.96 23.35 -0.74
C ASP A 40 13.95 22.34 0.43
N VAL A 41 12.73 21.99 0.85
CA VAL A 41 12.48 21.15 2.02
C VAL A 41 12.46 19.66 1.68
N ASP A 42 12.76 18.82 2.67
CA ASP A 42 12.51 17.37 2.55
C ASP A 42 11.01 17.11 2.49
N ILE A 43 10.59 16.38 1.45
CA ILE A 43 9.20 16.07 1.16
C ILE A 43 8.56 15.24 2.28
N SER A 44 9.35 14.48 3.03
CA SER A 44 8.89 13.67 4.17
C SER A 44 8.32 14.53 5.29
N GLY A 45 8.77 15.79 5.41
CA GLY A 45 8.27 16.76 6.37
C GLY A 45 7.09 17.61 5.87
N VAL A 46 6.72 17.49 4.60
CA VAL A 46 5.64 18.30 4.02
C VAL A 46 4.27 17.72 4.40
N THR A 47 3.53 18.42 5.24
CA THR A 47 2.20 18.01 5.68
C THR A 47 1.09 18.62 4.84
N LEU A 48 -0.10 18.02 4.90
CA LEU A 48 -1.31 18.55 4.25
C LEU A 48 -1.66 19.96 4.79
N ASN A 49 -1.43 20.22 6.07
CA ASN A 49 -1.71 21.51 6.70
C ASN A 49 -0.77 22.59 6.16
N LEU A 50 0.53 22.29 6.06
CA LEU A 50 1.51 23.21 5.47
C LEU A 50 1.14 23.57 4.02
N LEU A 51 0.71 22.60 3.22
CA LEU A 51 0.26 22.86 1.84
C LEU A 51 -1.02 23.69 1.78
N LYS A 52 -1.95 23.51 2.73
CA LYS A 52 -3.17 24.33 2.83
C LYS A 52 -2.85 25.77 3.22
N GLU A 53 -1.97 25.98 4.21
CA GLU A 53 -1.52 27.30 4.64
C GLU A 53 -0.85 28.05 3.49
N TYR A 54 0.05 27.38 2.76
CA TYR A 54 0.65 27.93 1.54
C TYR A 54 -0.41 28.34 0.49
N LEU A 55 -1.38 27.46 0.20
CA LEU A 55 -2.42 27.77 -0.79
C LEU A 55 -3.36 28.89 -0.34
N ALA A 56 -3.64 29.01 0.96
CA ALA A 56 -4.43 30.10 1.54
C ALA A 56 -3.69 31.45 1.41
N LYS A 57 -2.39 31.49 1.75
CA LYS A 57 -1.56 32.69 1.56
C LYS A 57 -1.54 33.16 0.09
N GLN A 58 -1.57 32.20 -0.85
CA GLN A 58 -1.60 32.49 -2.28
C GLN A 58 -3.00 32.90 -2.78
N SER A 59 -4.09 32.48 -2.13
CA SER A 59 -5.44 32.87 -2.53
C SER A 59 -5.70 34.36 -2.36
N ASP A 60 -5.05 35.00 -1.40
CA ASP A 60 -5.18 36.44 -1.16
C ASP A 60 -4.54 37.29 -2.26
N ARG A 61 -3.62 36.71 -3.04
CA ARG A 61 -2.79 37.42 -4.02
C ARG A 61 -3.13 37.06 -5.47
N LEU A 62 -3.79 35.93 -5.70
CA LEU A 62 -3.99 35.37 -7.04
C LEU A 62 -5.46 35.36 -7.44
N LYS A 63 -5.69 35.60 -8.74
CA LYS A 63 -7.02 35.38 -9.34
C LYS A 63 -7.42 33.90 -9.23
N PRO A 64 -8.73 33.59 -9.13
CA PRO A 64 -9.21 32.21 -8.95
C PRO A 64 -8.69 31.21 -9.99
N SER A 65 -8.57 31.62 -11.26
CA SER A 65 -8.04 30.77 -12.34
C SER A 65 -6.56 30.43 -12.13
N SER A 66 -5.74 31.42 -11.75
CA SER A 66 -4.33 31.25 -11.43
C SER A 66 -4.12 30.37 -10.20
N LEU A 67 -4.95 30.55 -9.16
CA LEU A 67 -4.96 29.70 -7.98
C LEU A 67 -5.33 28.25 -8.36
N GLY A 68 -6.32 28.06 -9.24
CA GLY A 68 -6.72 26.75 -9.74
C GLY A 68 -5.61 25.99 -10.47
N HIS A 69 -4.75 26.69 -11.23
CA HIS A 69 -3.56 26.09 -11.83
C HIS A 69 -2.54 25.66 -10.77
N ARG A 70 -2.32 26.50 -9.76
CA ARG A 70 -1.41 26.18 -8.65
C ARG A 70 -1.88 24.96 -7.86
N ILE A 71 -3.16 24.90 -7.51
CA ILE A 71 -3.75 23.76 -6.80
C ILE A 71 -3.57 22.48 -7.63
N ARG A 72 -3.84 22.52 -8.94
CA ARG A 72 -3.66 21.36 -9.82
C ARG A 72 -2.21 20.89 -9.86
N PHE A 73 -1.26 21.82 -9.98
CA PHE A 73 0.16 21.52 -9.95
C PHE A 73 0.58 20.87 -8.63
N VAL A 74 0.27 21.50 -7.48
CA VAL A 74 0.61 20.98 -6.15
C VAL A 74 0.04 19.57 -5.95
N ARG A 75 -1.25 19.37 -6.28
CA ARG A 75 -1.88 18.03 -6.16
C ARG A 75 -1.18 17.01 -7.06
N SER A 76 -0.84 17.37 -8.29
CA SER A 76 -0.16 16.47 -9.22
C SER A 76 1.25 16.11 -8.74
N LEU A 77 2.03 17.11 -8.31
CA LEU A 77 3.39 16.94 -7.82
C LEU A 77 3.42 16.05 -6.57
N PHE A 78 2.61 16.34 -5.55
CA PHE A 78 2.61 15.56 -4.31
C PHE A 78 1.91 14.21 -4.46
N LYS A 79 1.00 14.04 -5.42
CA LYS A 79 0.50 12.71 -5.82
C LYS A 79 1.61 11.88 -6.45
N PHE A 80 2.41 12.47 -7.33
CA PHE A 80 3.60 11.81 -7.89
C PHE A 80 4.65 11.55 -6.82
N ALA A 81 4.93 12.49 -5.92
CA ALA A 81 5.87 12.31 -4.81
C ALA A 81 5.45 11.14 -3.93
N LYS A 82 4.16 11.06 -3.58
CA LYS A 82 3.60 9.91 -2.87
C LYS A 82 3.84 8.61 -3.67
N LYS A 83 3.57 8.58 -4.98
CA LYS A 83 3.85 7.43 -5.85
C LYS A 83 5.34 7.07 -5.92
N LEU A 84 6.22 8.06 -6.03
CA LEU A 84 7.68 7.90 -6.14
C LEU A 84 8.29 7.44 -4.82
N ILE A 85 7.93 8.08 -3.70
CA ILE A 85 8.27 7.62 -2.36
C ILE A 85 7.74 6.21 -2.14
N TYR A 86 6.53 5.90 -2.60
CA TYR A 86 6.04 4.52 -2.59
C TYR A 86 6.92 3.60 -3.42
N LEU A 87 7.32 3.98 -4.64
CA LEU A 87 8.21 3.19 -5.51
C LEU A 87 9.63 3.04 -4.94
N VAL A 88 10.15 4.03 -4.21
CA VAL A 88 11.47 3.96 -3.56
C VAL A 88 11.41 3.14 -2.26
N ILE A 89 10.31 3.22 -1.51
CA ILE A 89 10.00 2.32 -0.37
C ILE A 89 9.59 0.92 -0.86
N LEU A 90 9.20 0.77 -2.13
CA LEU A 90 8.93 -0.48 -2.85
C LEU A 90 10.16 -0.85 -3.69
N PRO A 91 11.27 -1.34 -3.11
CA PRO A 91 12.18 -2.11 -3.94
C PRO A 91 11.35 -3.23 -4.59
N LEU A 92 11.62 -3.49 -5.87
CA LEU A 92 10.93 -4.42 -6.77
C LEU A 92 10.75 -5.86 -6.23
N ASN A 93 11.26 -6.18 -5.03
CA ASN A 93 11.11 -7.46 -4.35
C ASN A 93 10.38 -7.31 -3.01
N CYS A 94 9.10 -6.89 -3.04
CA CYS A 94 8.22 -6.84 -1.85
C CYS A 94 7.36 -8.08 -1.74
N SER A 95 8.00 -9.24 -1.78
CA SER A 95 7.36 -10.54 -1.72
C SER A 95 8.11 -11.48 -0.79
N ALA A 96 7.41 -12.49 -0.29
CA ALA A 96 8.03 -13.62 0.39
C ALA A 96 7.70 -14.91 -0.34
N ILE A 97 8.73 -15.74 -0.50
CA ILE A 97 8.55 -17.11 -0.97
C ILE A 97 8.13 -17.95 0.23
N VAL A 98 6.89 -18.45 0.18
CA VAL A 98 6.32 -19.31 1.21
C VAL A 98 6.39 -20.76 0.74
N ASN A 99 7.15 -21.57 1.48
CA ASN A 99 7.20 -23.01 1.27
C ASN A 99 5.97 -23.66 1.91
N GLY A 100 5.09 -24.22 1.09
CA GLY A 100 3.85 -24.88 1.50
C GLY A 100 4.00 -26.40 1.69
N LYS A 101 2.87 -27.03 2.05
CA LYS A 101 2.75 -28.50 2.10
C LYS A 101 3.00 -29.07 0.70
N GLY A 102 3.82 -30.12 0.60
CA GLY A 102 4.17 -30.77 -0.67
C GLY A 102 5.29 -30.07 -1.46
N ALA A 103 6.18 -29.34 -0.78
CA ALA A 103 7.33 -28.63 -1.37
C ALA A 103 6.98 -27.55 -2.41
N LYS A 104 5.70 -27.16 -2.51
CA LYS A 104 5.25 -26.10 -3.40
C LYS A 104 5.63 -24.74 -2.85
N GLN A 105 6.31 -23.96 -3.67
CA GLN A 105 6.63 -22.57 -3.39
C GLN A 105 5.50 -21.68 -3.92
N ARG A 106 5.19 -20.62 -3.18
CA ARG A 106 4.35 -19.53 -3.68
C ARG A 106 4.94 -18.20 -3.28
N GLU A 107 4.91 -17.26 -4.20
CA GLU A 107 5.30 -15.88 -3.94
C GLU A 107 4.10 -15.12 -3.38
N VAL A 108 4.27 -14.47 -2.23
CA VAL A 108 3.21 -13.68 -1.58
C VAL A 108 3.68 -12.23 -1.52
N TYR A 109 2.94 -11.35 -2.17
CA TYR A 109 3.23 -9.91 -2.17
C TYR A 109 2.73 -9.23 -0.91
N PHE A 110 3.51 -8.27 -0.42
CA PHE A 110 3.16 -7.49 0.75
C PHE A 110 2.51 -6.17 0.38
N THR A 111 1.39 -5.84 1.03
CA THR A 111 0.82 -4.50 1.00
C THR A 111 1.76 -3.50 1.67
N THR A 112 1.56 -2.20 1.39
CA THR A 112 2.31 -1.13 2.04
C THR A 112 2.16 -1.18 3.56
N GLU A 113 0.95 -1.40 4.05
CA GLU A 113 0.67 -1.50 5.49
C GLU A 113 1.41 -2.68 6.11
N CYS A 114 1.38 -3.85 5.46
CA CYS A 114 2.10 -5.04 5.91
C CYS A 114 3.60 -4.74 6.10
N LYS A 115 4.21 -4.01 5.16
CA LYS A 115 5.63 -3.65 5.23
C LYS A 115 5.95 -2.70 6.37
N VAL A 116 5.13 -1.67 6.58
CA VAL A 116 5.34 -0.73 7.70
C VAL A 116 5.32 -1.47 9.02
N TRP A 117 4.33 -2.35 9.23
CA TRP A 117 4.22 -3.15 10.44
C TRP A 117 5.34 -4.18 10.59
N LEU A 118 5.71 -4.85 9.50
CA LEU A 118 6.79 -5.83 9.51
C LEU A 118 8.13 -5.18 9.85
N LYS A 119 8.44 -4.03 9.23
CA LYS A 119 9.64 -3.26 9.52
C LYS A 119 9.66 -2.82 10.99
N LYS A 120 8.58 -2.20 11.47
CA LYS A 120 8.47 -1.79 12.87
C LYS A 120 8.71 -2.96 13.84
N TYR A 121 8.18 -4.14 13.53
CA TYR A 121 8.40 -5.34 14.32
C TYR A 121 9.85 -5.81 14.26
N LEU A 122 10.47 -5.87 13.08
CA LEU A 122 11.87 -6.27 12.94
C LEU A 122 12.83 -5.30 13.63
N ASP A 123 12.59 -3.99 13.51
CA ASP A 123 13.39 -2.94 14.16
C ASP A 123 13.27 -3.00 15.70
N SER A 124 12.18 -3.57 16.23
CA SER A 124 11.99 -3.74 17.68
C SER A 124 12.64 -5.01 18.25
N ARG A 125 13.26 -5.85 17.41
CA ARG A 125 13.89 -7.11 17.84
C ARG A 125 15.35 -6.89 18.18
N GLU A 126 15.74 -7.32 19.37
CA GLU A 126 17.12 -7.33 19.85
C GLU A 126 17.73 -8.74 19.84
N ASP A 127 16.97 -9.74 19.38
CA ASP A 127 17.36 -11.14 19.39
C ASP A 127 18.11 -11.58 18.11
N SER A 128 18.85 -12.68 18.20
CA SER A 128 19.61 -13.27 17.08
C SER A 128 18.88 -14.41 16.35
N CYS A 129 17.58 -14.63 16.62
CA CYS A 129 16.85 -15.74 16.03
C CYS A 129 16.56 -15.50 14.54
N LYS A 130 16.96 -16.44 13.69
CA LYS A 130 16.73 -16.37 12.23
C LYS A 130 15.25 -16.45 11.81
N ALA A 131 14.35 -16.88 12.70
CA ALA A 131 12.93 -16.98 12.36
C ALA A 131 12.30 -15.59 12.22
N LEU A 132 11.37 -15.43 11.26
CA LEU A 132 10.66 -14.16 11.08
C LEU A 132 9.81 -13.82 12.31
N PHE A 133 9.00 -14.76 12.78
CA PHE A 133 8.16 -14.58 13.97
C PHE A 133 8.73 -15.36 15.16
N VAL A 134 8.90 -14.67 16.29
CA VAL A 134 9.52 -15.22 17.51
C VAL A 134 8.65 -15.02 18.75
N THR A 135 8.94 -15.77 19.81
CA THR A 135 8.32 -15.61 21.13
C THR A 135 8.97 -14.46 21.92
N ASP A 136 8.25 -13.83 22.84
CA ASP A 136 8.82 -12.80 23.74
C ASP A 136 9.55 -13.42 24.95
N ASN A 137 9.37 -14.72 25.19
CA ASN A 137 10.04 -15.44 26.27
C ASN A 137 11.55 -15.53 26.05
N SER A 138 12.32 -15.47 27.15
CA SER A 138 13.74 -15.84 27.14
C SER A 138 13.90 -17.34 27.47
N PRO A 139 14.69 -18.10 26.69
CA PRO A 139 15.37 -17.68 25.46
C PRO A 139 14.41 -17.54 24.28
N VAL A 140 14.69 -16.58 23.40
CA VAL A 140 13.86 -16.28 22.22
C VAL A 140 13.89 -17.45 21.24
N LYS A 141 12.71 -17.96 20.88
CA LYS A 141 12.54 -19.11 19.98
C LYS A 141 11.60 -18.77 18.83
N ARG A 142 11.65 -19.57 17.77
CA ARG A 142 10.67 -19.52 16.67
C ARG A 142 9.25 -19.68 17.23
N MET A 143 8.35 -18.76 16.84
CA MET A 143 6.95 -18.85 17.21
C MET A 143 6.29 -20.09 16.59
N THR A 144 5.60 -20.86 17.42
CA THR A 144 4.85 -22.04 16.98
C THR A 144 3.41 -21.69 16.59
N ILE A 145 2.74 -22.54 15.82
CA ILE A 145 1.33 -22.36 15.44
C ILE A 145 0.42 -22.29 16.68
N PRO A 146 0.55 -23.15 17.70
CA PRO A 146 -0.21 -23.01 18.95
C PRO A 146 -0.01 -21.66 19.63
N THR A 147 1.24 -21.19 19.75
CA THR A 147 1.56 -19.87 20.34
C THR A 147 0.89 -18.74 19.57
N LEU A 148 0.94 -18.78 18.23
CA LEU A 148 0.28 -17.79 17.38
C LEU A 148 -1.25 -17.81 17.58
N ARG A 149 -1.87 -18.99 17.64
CA ARG A 149 -3.31 -19.12 17.89
C ARG A 149 -3.70 -18.55 19.25
N TRP A 150 -2.90 -18.82 20.28
CA TRP A 150 -3.11 -18.28 21.62
C TRP A 150 -3.02 -16.75 21.62
N ALA A 151 -1.98 -16.18 21.00
CA ALA A 151 -1.79 -14.74 20.87
C ALA A 151 -2.97 -14.07 20.16
N LEU A 152 -3.43 -14.65 19.05
CA LEU A 152 -4.60 -14.15 18.30
C LEU A 152 -5.88 -14.16 19.14
N LYS A 153 -6.13 -15.22 19.92
CA LYS A 153 -7.28 -15.27 20.82
C LYS A 153 -7.22 -14.18 21.90
N ARG A 154 -6.04 -13.95 22.46
CA ARG A 154 -5.83 -12.88 23.46
C ARG A 154 -6.07 -11.50 22.87
N LEU A 155 -5.59 -11.26 21.65
CA LEU A 155 -5.85 -10.01 20.92
C LEU A 155 -7.34 -9.82 20.60
N ALA A 156 -8.02 -10.87 20.13
CA ALA A 156 -9.46 -10.84 19.86
C ALA A 156 -10.26 -10.52 21.13
N SER A 157 -9.89 -11.12 22.26
CA SER A 157 -10.53 -10.85 23.55
C SER A 157 -10.34 -9.40 24.01
N ARG A 158 -9.10 -8.88 23.89
CA ARG A 158 -8.78 -7.48 24.20
C ARG A 158 -9.53 -6.48 23.31
N GLY A 159 -9.79 -6.86 22.06
CA GLY A 159 -10.55 -6.06 21.10
C GLY A 159 -12.07 -6.26 21.16
N ALA A 160 -12.59 -7.00 22.14
CA ALA A 160 -14.01 -7.36 22.26
C ALA A 160 -14.60 -7.99 20.98
N ILE A 161 -13.80 -8.78 20.25
CA ILE A 161 -14.22 -9.44 19.01
C ILE A 161 -14.97 -10.72 19.37
N ALA A 162 -16.28 -10.73 19.15
CA ALA A 162 -17.15 -11.88 19.42
C ALA A 162 -16.87 -13.09 18.50
N ALA A 163 -16.27 -12.84 17.33
CA ALA A 163 -15.97 -13.88 16.35
C ALA A 163 -14.76 -14.73 16.77
N ASN A 164 -14.81 -16.04 16.54
CA ASN A 164 -13.65 -16.91 16.72
C ASN A 164 -12.53 -16.56 15.72
N VAL A 165 -11.40 -16.04 16.20
CA VAL A 165 -10.25 -15.60 15.39
C VAL A 165 -9.14 -16.66 15.41
N TYR A 166 -8.70 -17.09 14.23
CA TYR A 166 -7.60 -18.04 14.04
C TYR A 166 -6.92 -17.82 12.67
N PRO A 167 -5.69 -18.30 12.44
CA PRO A 167 -4.90 -17.98 11.24
C PRO A 167 -5.63 -18.22 9.91
N HIS A 168 -6.34 -19.35 9.77
CA HIS A 168 -7.06 -19.66 8.54
C HIS A 168 -8.23 -18.71 8.25
N ARG A 169 -8.81 -18.03 9.26
CA ARG A 169 -9.86 -17.03 9.07
C ARG A 169 -9.35 -15.77 8.38
N PHE A 170 -8.12 -15.36 8.64
CA PHE A 170 -7.47 -14.25 7.91
C PHE A 170 -7.30 -14.60 6.44
N ARG A 171 -6.83 -15.83 6.17
CA ARG A 171 -6.69 -16.33 4.80
C ARG A 171 -8.02 -16.42 4.06
N HIS A 172 -9.09 -16.82 4.73
CA HIS A 172 -10.45 -16.80 4.18
C HIS A 172 -10.88 -15.37 3.84
N THR A 173 -10.68 -14.43 4.76
CA THR A 173 -11.03 -13.01 4.55
C THR A 173 -10.29 -12.42 3.36
N TYR A 174 -9.00 -12.73 3.23
CA TYR A 174 -8.18 -12.33 2.08
C TYR A 174 -8.73 -12.88 0.75
N ALA A 175 -9.11 -14.16 0.71
CA ALA A 175 -9.70 -14.77 -0.47
C ALA A 175 -11.02 -14.10 -0.86
N CYS A 176 -11.91 -13.86 0.11
CA CYS A 176 -13.18 -13.17 -0.13
C CYS A 176 -12.97 -11.73 -0.61
N GLN A 177 -12.03 -10.99 -0.03
CA GLN A 177 -11.73 -9.61 -0.45
C GLN A 177 -11.21 -9.55 -1.89
N LEU A 178 -10.32 -10.47 -2.29
CA LEU A 178 -9.87 -10.54 -3.68
C LEU A 178 -11.02 -10.85 -4.63
N LEU A 179 -11.90 -11.78 -4.24
CA LEU A 179 -13.06 -12.14 -5.04
C LEU A 179 -14.04 -10.97 -5.16
N ASP A 180 -14.32 -10.26 -4.07
CA ASP A 180 -15.19 -9.07 -4.04
C ASP A 180 -14.62 -7.96 -4.95
N ASN A 181 -13.31 -7.77 -4.93
CA ASN A 181 -12.61 -6.84 -5.83
C ASN A 181 -12.54 -7.33 -7.29
N GLY A 182 -13.05 -8.52 -7.58
CA GLY A 182 -13.11 -9.08 -8.93
C GLY A 182 -11.83 -9.65 -9.48
N ALA A 183 -10.94 -10.10 -8.60
CA ALA A 183 -9.81 -10.92 -9.02
C ALA A 183 -10.30 -12.25 -9.64
N PRO A 184 -9.68 -12.71 -10.74
CA PRO A 184 -9.97 -14.02 -11.32
C PRO A 184 -9.73 -15.16 -10.31
N LEU A 185 -10.54 -16.23 -10.39
CA LEU A 185 -10.44 -17.35 -9.46
C LEU A 185 -9.08 -18.06 -9.54
N GLU A 186 -8.51 -18.13 -10.74
CA GLU A 186 -7.20 -18.70 -11.04
C GLU A 186 -6.09 -17.91 -10.32
N PHE A 187 -6.20 -16.58 -10.35
CA PHE A 187 -5.28 -15.70 -9.63
C PHE A 187 -5.40 -15.89 -8.10
N ILE A 188 -6.62 -15.97 -7.58
CA ILE A 188 -6.86 -16.23 -6.14
C ILE A 188 -6.31 -17.61 -5.75
N GLN A 189 -6.51 -18.64 -6.58
CA GLN A 189 -5.98 -19.99 -6.34
C GLN A 189 -4.46 -20.01 -6.25
N GLY A 190 -3.76 -19.30 -7.15
CA GLY A 190 -2.31 -19.15 -7.11
C GLY A 190 -1.82 -18.49 -5.81
N MET A 191 -2.46 -17.38 -5.42
CA MET A 191 -2.11 -16.65 -4.19
C MET A 191 -2.32 -17.46 -2.91
N LEU A 192 -3.37 -18.28 -2.89
CA LEU A 192 -3.63 -19.17 -1.76
C LEU A 192 -2.71 -20.41 -1.84
N GLY A 193 -2.42 -20.93 -3.02
CA GLY A 193 -1.74 -22.22 -3.20
C GLY A 193 -2.66 -23.39 -2.83
N HIS A 194 -3.91 -23.36 -3.32
CA HIS A 194 -4.84 -24.50 -3.21
C HIS A 194 -4.61 -25.47 -4.37
N GLU A 195 -4.42 -26.76 -4.09
CA GLU A 195 -4.28 -27.79 -5.15
C GLU A 195 -5.60 -28.17 -5.81
N LYS A 196 -6.72 -28.02 -5.09
CA LYS A 196 -8.06 -28.36 -5.58
C LYS A 196 -8.90 -27.10 -5.71
N ALA A 197 -9.40 -26.86 -6.93
CA ALA A 197 -10.31 -25.76 -7.26
C ALA A 197 -11.59 -25.77 -6.41
N SER A 198 -11.98 -26.92 -5.86
CA SER A 198 -13.19 -27.11 -5.05
C SER A 198 -13.24 -26.22 -3.80
N THR A 199 -12.10 -25.90 -3.18
CA THR A 199 -12.08 -24.97 -2.03
C THR A 199 -12.25 -23.51 -2.43
N THR A 200 -11.89 -23.14 -3.66
CA THR A 200 -12.09 -21.77 -4.17
C THR A 200 -13.49 -21.59 -4.78
N GLN A 201 -14.10 -22.66 -5.31
CA GLN A 201 -15.48 -22.67 -5.78
C GLN A 201 -16.50 -22.44 -4.66
N ILE A 202 -16.22 -22.90 -3.43
CA ILE A 202 -17.03 -22.56 -2.24
C ILE A 202 -17.06 -21.04 -2.03
N TYR A 203 -15.95 -20.32 -2.29
CA TYR A 203 -15.92 -18.86 -2.17
C TYR A 203 -16.75 -18.15 -3.25
N ALA A 204 -16.77 -18.69 -4.47
CA ALA A 204 -17.57 -18.15 -5.58
C ALA A 204 -19.09 -18.36 -5.38
N GLN A 205 -19.49 -19.48 -4.77
CA GLN A 205 -20.90 -19.81 -4.55
C GLN A 205 -21.59 -18.93 -3.49
N LEU A 206 -20.85 -18.24 -2.63
CA LEU A 206 -21.39 -17.55 -1.45
C LEU A 206 -22.08 -16.20 -1.73
N ARG A 207 -22.14 -15.69 -2.97
CA ARG A 207 -22.86 -14.44 -3.27
C ARG A 207 -23.69 -14.50 -4.55
N GLY A 208 -25.01 -14.56 -4.39
CA GLY A 208 -25.98 -14.49 -5.50
C GLY A 208 -25.93 -13.19 -6.30
N GLU A 209 -25.45 -12.09 -5.74
CA GLU A 209 -25.31 -10.80 -6.44
C GLU A 209 -24.24 -10.83 -7.53
N ARG A 210 -23.09 -11.48 -7.27
CA ARG A 210 -22.00 -11.66 -8.24
C ARG A 210 -22.45 -12.41 -9.48
N ARG A 211 -23.34 -13.40 -9.30
CA ARG A 211 -23.91 -14.19 -10.40
C ARG A 211 -24.77 -13.32 -11.32
N ARG A 212 -25.57 -12.40 -10.77
CA ARG A 212 -26.35 -11.44 -11.56
C ARG A 212 -25.46 -10.44 -12.29
N GLU A 213 -24.40 -9.98 -11.63
CA GLU A 213 -23.47 -8.99 -12.19
C GLU A 213 -22.64 -9.57 -13.35
N LEU A 214 -22.17 -10.82 -13.23
CA LEU A 214 -21.52 -11.54 -14.32
C LEU A 214 -22.48 -11.82 -15.47
N TYR A 215 -23.73 -12.20 -15.18
CA TYR A 215 -24.74 -12.39 -16.21
C TYR A 215 -24.93 -11.10 -17.03
N ARG A 216 -25.20 -9.95 -16.39
CA ARG A 216 -25.34 -8.64 -17.06
C ARG A 216 -24.10 -8.17 -17.84
N ARG A 217 -22.92 -8.68 -17.51
CA ARG A 217 -21.65 -8.26 -18.13
C ARG A 217 -21.36 -9.03 -19.42
N PHE A 218 -21.83 -10.27 -19.51
CA PHE A 218 -21.57 -11.17 -20.64
C PHE A 218 -22.82 -11.46 -21.49
N PHE A 219 -24.00 -11.09 -20.99
CA PHE A 219 -25.31 -11.17 -21.64
C PHE A 219 -26.08 -9.88 -21.40
#